data_AF-A0A4V2XLM5-F1
#
_entry.id   AF-A0A4V2XLM5-F1
#
_cell.length_a   1.000
_cell.length_b   1.000
_cell.length_c   1.000
_cell.angle_alpha   90.00
_cell.angle_beta   90.00
_cell.angle_gamma   90.00
#
_symmetry.space_group_name_H-M   'P 1'
#
loop_
_entity.id
_entity.type
_entity.pdbx_description
1 polymer ?
#
loop_
_entity_poly.entity_id
_entity_poly.type
_entity_poly.pdbx_seq_one_letter_code
_entity_poly.pdbx_strand_id
1 'polypeptide(L)'
;MLRQALLAVSKSRRAERVITTSPLTADVVRRYVADDVGAAVDRLSRKGLRVSVDHLGEEVTGRSQAESTVTAYLSLLRLLPPGADVSVKLTALGLRLSEELAFDHAAAICRAAAARDVTVTLDAEEHDTIAKLHAVHVALRKEHPDVGVVVQAYLPDSLDRCEQLGDARVRLCKGAYTAPGAYSSTADVDRSFVRCLKVLMAGAGHPMVATHDPRLVRIASTLAVLDGRDPTGFEYQMLYGVRPDEQARLAALGFTVRVYVPYGADWYPYLMRRLAERPRNLAFFLRSLLSRG
;
A
#
# COMPACT_ATOMS: atom_id res chain seq x y z
N MET A 1 12.54 -20.63 -6.13
CA MET A 1 12.22 -21.06 -7.51
C MET A 1 11.11 -20.20 -8.14
N LEU A 2 9.81 -20.49 -7.97
CA LEU A 2 8.71 -19.79 -8.67
C LEU A 2 8.59 -18.29 -8.37
N ARG A 3 8.66 -17.89 -7.09
CA ARG A 3 8.65 -16.47 -6.68
C ARG A 3 9.80 -15.68 -7.30
N GLN A 4 11.01 -16.24 -7.29
CA GLN A 4 12.20 -15.60 -7.87
C GLN A 4 12.12 -15.51 -9.40
N ALA A 5 11.60 -16.54 -10.07
CA ALA A 5 11.36 -16.51 -11.50
C ALA A 5 10.34 -15.43 -11.89
N LEU A 6 9.24 -15.28 -11.13
CA LEU A 6 8.25 -14.23 -11.37
C LEU A 6 8.78 -12.82 -11.07
N LEU A 7 9.61 -12.66 -10.04
CA LEU A 7 10.31 -11.41 -9.76
C LEU A 7 11.37 -11.07 -10.82
N ALA A 8 11.96 -12.07 -11.48
CA ALA A 8 12.84 -11.85 -12.63
C ALA A 8 12.03 -11.45 -13.87
N VAL A 9 10.88 -12.10 -14.10
CA VAL A 9 9.95 -11.76 -15.18
C VAL A 9 9.35 -10.36 -15.01
N SER A 10 9.06 -9.94 -13.77
CA SER A 10 8.56 -8.58 -13.48
C SER A 10 9.54 -7.47 -13.85
N LYS A 11 10.83 -7.80 -14.02
CA LYS A 11 11.88 -6.86 -14.45
C LYS A 11 12.16 -6.94 -15.96
N SER A 12 11.45 -7.80 -16.71
CA SER A 12 11.70 -8.03 -18.14
C SER A 12 10.76 -7.20 -19.02
N ARG A 13 11.31 -6.18 -19.69
CA ARG A 13 10.59 -5.34 -20.66
C ARG A 13 10.00 -6.10 -21.86
N ARG A 14 10.55 -7.29 -22.19
CA ARG A 14 10.01 -8.15 -23.25
C ARG A 14 8.77 -8.92 -22.78
N ALA A 15 8.81 -9.44 -21.56
CA ALA A 15 7.67 -10.13 -20.96
C ALA A 15 6.51 -9.16 -20.67
N GLU A 16 6.85 -7.95 -20.23
CA GLU A 16 5.93 -6.83 -20.08
C GLU A 16 5.17 -6.56 -21.38
N ARG A 17 5.88 -6.30 -22.49
CA ARG A 17 5.26 -6.00 -23.78
C ARG A 17 4.29 -7.07 -24.27
N VAL A 18 4.61 -8.36 -24.06
CA VAL A 18 3.76 -9.48 -24.48
C VAL A 18 2.50 -9.58 -23.61
N ILE A 19 2.62 -9.31 -22.31
CA ILE A 19 1.50 -9.42 -21.37
C ILE A 19 0.61 -8.17 -21.39
N THR A 20 1.15 -6.99 -21.64
CA THR A 20 0.38 -5.74 -21.69
C THR A 20 -0.43 -5.58 -22.98
N THR A 21 -0.02 -6.24 -24.07
CA THR A 21 -0.70 -6.18 -25.37
C THR A 21 -1.68 -7.33 -25.61
N SER A 22 -1.80 -8.29 -24.68
CA SER A 22 -2.69 -9.43 -24.82
C SER A 22 -4.11 -9.12 -24.30
N PRO A 23 -5.17 -9.29 -25.11
CA PRO A 23 -6.54 -9.11 -24.65
C PRO A 23 -6.97 -10.16 -23.60
N LEU A 24 -6.28 -11.31 -23.54
CA LEU A 24 -6.56 -12.40 -22.60
C LEU A 24 -6.10 -12.10 -21.15
N THR A 25 -5.17 -11.18 -20.97
CA THR A 25 -4.66 -10.79 -19.65
C THR A 25 -5.43 -9.59 -19.08
N ALA A 26 -6.12 -8.81 -19.91
CA ALA A 26 -6.84 -7.60 -19.53
C ALA A 26 -7.89 -7.83 -18.43
N ASP A 27 -8.66 -8.91 -18.48
CA ASP A 27 -9.67 -9.22 -17.46
C ASP A 27 -9.05 -9.62 -16.11
N VAL A 28 -7.87 -10.23 -16.13
CA VAL A 28 -7.13 -10.53 -14.89
C VAL A 28 -6.52 -9.25 -14.31
N VAL A 29 -6.03 -8.35 -15.16
CA VAL A 29 -5.46 -7.05 -14.77
C VAL A 29 -6.54 -6.18 -14.10
N ARG A 30 -7.71 -6.04 -14.74
CA ARG A 30 -8.86 -5.26 -14.25
C ARG A 30 -9.36 -5.68 -12.87
N ARG A 31 -9.09 -6.93 -12.48
CA ARG A 31 -9.42 -7.44 -11.14
C ARG A 31 -8.54 -6.85 -10.05
N TYR A 32 -7.31 -6.46 -10.36
CA TYR A 32 -6.31 -6.02 -9.38
C TYR A 32 -5.84 -4.57 -9.58
N VAL A 33 -6.12 -3.97 -10.74
CA VAL A 33 -5.74 -2.61 -11.11
C VAL A 33 -6.95 -1.91 -11.70
N ALA A 34 -7.19 -0.67 -11.29
CA ALA A 34 -8.31 0.11 -11.80
C ALA A 34 -7.94 0.77 -13.14
N ASP A 35 -8.70 0.44 -14.20
CA ASP A 35 -8.61 1.14 -15.49
C ASP A 35 -9.17 2.57 -15.39
N ASP A 36 -10.26 2.74 -14.63
CA ASP A 36 -10.88 4.02 -14.29
C ASP A 36 -10.93 4.14 -12.76
N VAL A 37 -10.13 5.06 -12.23
CA VAL A 37 -10.03 5.30 -10.79
C VAL A 37 -11.34 5.85 -10.22
N GLY A 38 -12.04 6.73 -10.93
CA GLY A 38 -13.30 7.32 -10.48
C GLY A 38 -14.38 6.25 -10.35
N ALA A 39 -14.56 5.45 -11.40
CA ALA A 39 -15.52 4.34 -11.38
C ALA A 39 -15.19 3.29 -10.30
N ALA A 40 -13.91 3.04 -10.02
CA ALA A 40 -13.48 2.14 -8.97
C ALA A 40 -13.78 2.68 -7.58
N VAL A 41 -13.47 3.96 -7.34
CA VAL A 41 -13.76 4.65 -6.08
C VAL A 41 -15.27 4.67 -5.83
N ASP A 42 -16.10 5.08 -6.80
CA ASP A 42 -17.56 5.13 -6.67
C ASP A 42 -18.17 3.76 -6.33
N ARG A 43 -17.66 2.69 -6.95
CA ARG A 43 -18.13 1.33 -6.68
C ARG A 43 -17.77 0.88 -5.26
N LEU A 44 -16.59 1.24 -4.76
CA LEU A 44 -16.14 0.87 -3.41
C LEU A 44 -16.86 1.70 -2.35
N SER A 45 -17.01 3.01 -2.57
CA SER A 45 -17.71 3.92 -1.67
C SER A 45 -19.18 3.53 -1.50
N ARG A 46 -19.87 3.11 -2.56
CA ARG A 46 -21.24 2.57 -2.47
C ARG A 46 -21.39 1.30 -1.63
N LYS A 47 -20.28 0.59 -1.36
CA LYS A 47 -20.24 -0.58 -0.48
C LYS A 47 -19.81 -0.23 0.95
N GLY A 48 -19.72 1.05 1.29
CA GLY A 48 -19.23 1.52 2.60
C GLY A 48 -17.72 1.35 2.77
N LEU A 49 -16.96 1.12 1.70
CA LEU A 49 -15.50 0.96 1.75
C LEU A 49 -14.81 2.31 1.50
N ARG A 50 -13.76 2.59 2.28
CA ARG A 50 -12.83 3.69 2.01
C ARG A 50 -11.80 3.25 0.98
N VAL A 51 -11.08 4.21 0.39
CA VAL A 51 -10.06 3.94 -0.62
C VAL A 51 -8.71 4.53 -0.22
N SER A 52 -7.65 3.86 -0.66
CA SER A 52 -6.28 4.34 -0.67
C SER A 52 -5.75 4.19 -2.10
N VAL A 53 -5.55 5.28 -2.82
CA VAL A 53 -5.20 5.21 -4.25
C VAL A 53 -3.69 5.40 -4.44
N ASP A 54 -3.06 4.50 -5.19
CA ASP A 54 -1.63 4.53 -5.54
C ASP A 54 -1.46 4.79 -7.03
N HIS A 55 -0.81 5.90 -7.38
CA HIS A 55 -0.41 6.16 -8.75
C HIS A 55 0.85 5.35 -9.04
N LEU A 56 0.70 4.35 -9.91
CA LEU A 56 1.80 3.51 -10.34
C LEU A 56 2.71 4.30 -11.27
N GLY A 57 3.83 4.76 -10.72
CA GLY A 57 4.98 5.28 -11.47
C GLY A 57 6.25 4.53 -11.06
N GLU A 58 7.19 4.42 -11.99
CA GLU A 58 8.54 3.93 -11.71
C GLU A 58 9.35 4.93 -10.86
N GLU A 59 10.47 4.43 -10.30
CA GLU A 59 11.49 5.27 -9.69
C GLU A 59 11.96 6.35 -10.68
N VAL A 60 11.97 7.61 -10.23
CA VAL A 60 12.35 8.74 -11.09
C VAL A 60 13.86 8.94 -11.10
N THR A 61 14.42 9.19 -12.28
CA THR A 61 15.85 9.43 -12.48
C THR A 61 16.18 10.91 -12.69
N GLY A 62 15.16 11.78 -12.71
CA GLY A 62 15.33 13.22 -12.83
C GLY A 62 14.20 14.03 -12.20
N ARG A 63 14.47 15.30 -11.92
CA ARG A 63 13.53 16.22 -11.27
C ARG A 63 12.22 16.39 -12.05
N SER A 64 12.27 16.51 -13.38
CA SER A 64 11.08 16.69 -14.22
C SER A 64 10.11 15.51 -14.16
N GLN A 65 10.63 14.28 -13.99
CA GLN A 65 9.81 13.10 -13.78
C GLN A 65 9.12 13.14 -12.40
N ALA A 66 9.84 13.56 -11.35
CA ALA A 66 9.26 13.74 -10.02
C ALA A 66 8.14 14.82 -10.03
N GLU A 67 8.35 15.94 -10.72
CA GLU A 67 7.34 16.99 -10.90
C GLU A 67 6.10 16.49 -11.66
N SER A 68 6.31 15.61 -12.64
CA SER A 68 5.21 14.93 -13.36
C SER A 68 4.41 14.02 -12.42
N THR A 69 5.09 13.27 -11.55
CA THR A 69 4.44 12.45 -10.51
C THR A 69 3.61 13.31 -9.56
N VAL A 70 4.13 14.46 -9.10
CA VAL A 70 3.37 15.41 -8.28
C VAL A 70 2.12 15.87 -9.01
N THR A 71 2.25 16.26 -10.28
CA THR A 71 1.12 16.70 -11.11
C THR A 71 0.05 15.61 -11.25
N ALA A 72 0.45 14.34 -11.37
CA ALA A 72 -0.46 13.21 -11.38
C ALA A 72 -1.23 13.07 -10.06
N TYR A 73 -0.55 13.16 -8.92
CA TYR A 73 -1.22 13.15 -7.60
C TYR A 73 -2.16 14.35 -7.41
N LEU A 74 -1.75 15.56 -7.80
CA LEU A 74 -2.61 16.75 -7.70
C LEU A 74 -3.87 16.60 -8.56
N SER A 75 -3.77 15.97 -9.73
CA SER A 75 -4.92 15.69 -10.59
C SER A 75 -5.81 14.59 -10.00
N LEU A 76 -5.21 13.52 -9.46
CA LEU A 76 -5.92 12.44 -8.77
C LEU A 76 -6.75 12.96 -7.60
N LEU A 77 -6.17 13.82 -6.76
CA LEU A 77 -6.84 14.34 -5.58
C LEU A 77 -8.18 14.99 -5.94
N ARG A 78 -8.29 15.64 -7.12
CA ARG A 78 -9.53 16.25 -7.62
C ARG A 78 -10.68 15.26 -7.86
N LEU A 79 -10.36 13.99 -8.05
CA LEU A 79 -11.32 12.91 -8.30
C LEU A 79 -11.71 12.17 -7.02
N LEU A 80 -10.97 12.35 -5.93
CA LEU A 80 -11.19 11.60 -4.70
C LEU A 80 -12.24 12.26 -3.79
N PRO A 81 -13.12 11.47 -3.15
CA PRO A 81 -14.08 11.96 -2.17
C PRO A 81 -13.41 12.21 -0.80
N PRO A 82 -14.02 13.03 0.07
CA PRO A 82 -13.61 13.18 1.46
C PRO A 82 -13.45 11.84 2.20
N GLY A 83 -12.39 11.73 2.99
CA GLY A 83 -11.98 10.52 3.72
C GLY A 83 -11.26 9.46 2.88
N ALA A 84 -10.98 9.74 1.61
CA ALA A 84 -10.03 8.95 0.81
C ALA A 84 -8.59 9.13 1.32
N ASP A 85 -7.70 8.25 0.89
CA ASP A 85 -6.26 8.33 1.12
C ASP A 85 -5.52 8.20 -0.23
N VAL A 86 -4.35 8.81 -0.35
CA VAL A 86 -3.39 8.53 -1.42
C VAL A 86 -2.13 7.91 -0.84
N SER A 87 -1.66 6.83 -1.46
CA SER A 87 -0.41 6.17 -1.10
C SER A 87 0.71 6.63 -2.02
N VAL A 88 1.77 7.15 -1.44
CA VAL A 88 2.82 7.85 -2.17
C VAL A 88 4.16 7.21 -1.89
N LYS A 89 4.89 6.86 -2.95
CA LYS A 89 6.27 6.39 -2.88
C LYS A 89 7.21 7.58 -2.99
N LEU A 90 8.08 7.77 -2.01
CA LEU A 90 8.98 8.93 -2.00
C LEU A 90 10.07 8.80 -3.07
N THR A 91 10.45 7.59 -3.49
CA THR A 91 11.36 7.43 -4.63
C THR A 91 10.78 8.04 -5.91
N ALA A 92 9.47 7.91 -6.13
CA ALA A 92 8.77 8.53 -7.27
C ALA A 92 8.66 10.07 -7.15
N LEU A 93 8.95 10.62 -5.97
CA LEU A 93 9.06 12.05 -5.70
C LEU A 93 10.50 12.56 -5.66
N GLY A 94 11.49 11.69 -5.92
CA GLY A 94 12.89 12.06 -6.01
C GLY A 94 13.73 11.78 -4.76
N LEU A 95 13.31 10.90 -3.85
CA LEU A 95 14.06 10.59 -2.60
C LEU A 95 15.51 10.15 -2.84
N ARG A 96 15.76 9.44 -3.94
CA ARG A 96 17.11 9.01 -4.34
C ARG A 96 17.93 10.11 -5.01
N LEU A 97 17.29 11.19 -5.44
CA LEU A 97 17.94 12.39 -5.99
C LEU A 97 18.28 13.39 -4.88
N SER A 98 17.31 13.70 -4.02
CA SER A 98 17.46 14.59 -2.86
C SER A 98 16.32 14.36 -1.87
N GLU A 99 16.66 14.28 -0.59
CA GLU A 99 15.67 14.17 0.49
C GLU A 99 14.80 15.43 0.60
N GLU A 100 15.41 16.61 0.42
CA GLU A 100 14.71 17.90 0.37
C GLU A 100 13.70 17.95 -0.78
N LEU A 101 14.10 17.46 -1.97
CA LEU A 101 13.20 17.41 -3.13
C LEU A 101 11.97 16.52 -2.86
N ALA A 102 12.19 15.34 -2.27
CA ALA A 102 11.09 14.44 -1.92
C ALA A 102 10.18 15.04 -0.85
N PHE A 103 10.75 15.74 0.13
CA PHE A 103 10.00 16.47 1.15
C PHE A 103 9.11 17.56 0.53
N ASP A 104 9.67 18.44 -0.30
CA ASP A 104 8.93 19.54 -0.93
C ASP A 104 7.76 19.04 -1.77
N HIS A 105 8.01 17.99 -2.56
CA HIS A 105 6.99 17.33 -3.37
C HIS A 105 5.91 16.67 -2.52
N ALA A 106 6.28 15.94 -1.47
CA ALA A 106 5.32 15.30 -0.57
C ALA A 106 4.49 16.34 0.20
N ALA A 107 5.11 17.44 0.64
CA ALA A 107 4.43 18.55 1.31
C ALA A 107 3.41 19.23 0.39
N ALA A 108 3.74 19.43 -0.89
CA ALA A 108 2.80 19.95 -1.88
C ALA A 108 1.56 19.05 -2.04
N ILE A 109 1.76 17.72 -2.09
CA ILE A 109 0.66 16.76 -2.14
C ILE A 109 -0.16 16.78 -0.84
N CYS A 110 0.49 16.83 0.32
CA CYS A 110 -0.19 16.89 1.61
C CYS A 110 -1.07 18.13 1.75
N ARG A 111 -0.57 19.32 1.36
CA ARG A 111 -1.35 20.57 1.35
C ARG A 111 -2.60 20.46 0.47
N ALA A 112 -2.44 19.92 -0.75
CA ALA A 112 -3.57 19.76 -1.67
C ALA A 112 -4.59 18.72 -1.19
N ALA A 113 -4.13 17.65 -0.52
CA ALA A 113 -4.98 16.60 0.02
C ALA A 113 -5.81 17.11 1.22
N ALA A 114 -5.17 17.86 2.12
CA ALA A 114 -5.82 18.45 3.30
C ALA A 114 -6.98 19.39 2.91
N ALA A 115 -6.84 20.18 1.83
CA ALA A 115 -7.89 21.05 1.31
C ALA A 115 -9.16 20.32 0.83
N ARG A 116 -9.16 18.99 0.84
CA ARG A 116 -10.21 18.12 0.30
C ARG A 116 -10.61 17.00 1.26
N ASP A 117 -10.17 17.06 2.52
CA ASP A 117 -10.33 16.00 3.52
C ASP A 117 -9.80 14.64 3.04
N VAL A 118 -8.71 14.65 2.25
CA VAL A 118 -8.00 13.44 1.80
C VAL A 118 -6.71 13.33 2.59
N THR A 119 -6.38 12.11 3.02
CA THR A 119 -5.14 11.84 3.74
C THR A 119 -4.04 11.34 2.81
N VAL A 120 -2.79 11.47 3.24
CA VAL A 120 -1.62 10.92 2.52
C VAL A 120 -0.97 9.86 3.40
N THR A 121 -0.56 8.74 2.80
CA THR A 121 0.27 7.73 3.46
C THR A 121 1.55 7.50 2.65
N LEU A 122 2.71 7.64 3.29
CA LEU A 122 4.00 7.37 2.64
C LEU A 122 4.28 5.86 2.64
N ASP A 123 4.32 5.28 1.45
CA ASP A 123 4.55 3.85 1.27
C ASP A 123 6.02 3.49 1.48
N ALA A 124 6.26 2.37 2.17
CA ALA A 124 7.59 1.84 2.41
C ALA A 124 8.06 0.98 1.23
N GLU A 125 9.26 1.27 0.75
CA GLU A 125 9.87 0.68 -0.45
C GLU A 125 11.02 -0.27 -0.05
N GLU A 126 12.14 -0.28 -0.78
CA GLU A 126 13.33 -1.05 -0.41
C GLU A 126 13.96 -0.55 0.91
N HIS A 127 14.58 -1.49 1.65
CA HIS A 127 15.16 -1.25 2.98
C HIS A 127 16.12 -0.08 3.09
N ASP A 128 16.83 0.26 2.01
CA ASP A 128 17.81 1.35 1.97
C ASP A 128 17.16 2.74 1.96
N THR A 129 15.88 2.83 1.59
CA THR A 129 15.11 4.09 1.60
C THR A 129 14.41 4.35 2.92
N ILE A 130 14.24 3.30 3.72
CA ILE A 130 13.37 3.30 4.89
C ILE A 130 13.80 4.35 5.93
N ALA A 131 15.10 4.53 6.20
CA ALA A 131 15.54 5.56 7.14
C ALA A 131 15.13 6.98 6.70
N LYS A 132 15.33 7.29 5.42
CA LYS A 132 14.95 8.59 4.83
C LYS A 132 13.44 8.79 4.78
N LEU A 133 12.67 7.73 4.50
CA LEU A 133 11.21 7.75 4.55
C LEU A 133 10.70 8.26 5.90
N HIS A 134 11.24 7.72 7.01
CA HIS A 134 10.82 8.16 8.33
C HIS A 134 11.33 9.55 8.70
N ALA A 135 12.52 9.95 8.23
CA ALA A 135 13.00 11.32 8.40
C ALA A 135 12.06 12.34 7.73
N VAL A 136 11.67 12.08 6.48
CA VAL A 136 10.70 12.89 5.73
C VAL A 136 9.32 12.88 6.41
N HIS A 137 8.86 11.72 6.88
CA HIS A 137 7.60 11.60 7.61
C HIS A 137 7.56 12.47 8.87
N VAL A 138 8.60 12.39 9.71
CA VAL A 138 8.72 13.20 10.93
C VAL A 138 8.73 14.69 10.60
N ALA A 139 9.43 15.10 9.53
CA ALA A 139 9.43 16.49 9.09
C ALA A 139 8.04 16.94 8.62
N LEU A 140 7.35 16.14 7.80
CA LEU A 140 6.02 16.47 7.28
C LEU A 140 4.97 16.57 8.38
N ARG A 141 5.03 15.72 9.40
CA ARG A 141 4.06 15.73 10.52
C ARG A 141 4.00 17.03 11.31
N LYS A 142 5.04 17.88 11.22
CA LYS A 142 5.03 19.21 11.85
C LYS A 142 3.95 20.14 11.27
N GLU A 143 3.68 20.04 9.98
CA GLU A 143 2.67 20.84 9.28
C GLU A 143 1.45 20.01 8.83
N HIS A 144 1.62 18.69 8.75
CA HIS A 144 0.63 17.73 8.27
C HIS A 144 0.48 16.57 9.26
N PRO A 145 -0.11 16.77 10.45
CA PRO A 145 -0.15 15.76 11.51
C PRO A 145 -0.80 14.43 11.08
N ASP A 146 -1.72 14.48 10.11
CA ASP A 146 -2.44 13.33 9.55
C ASP A 146 -1.68 12.59 8.45
N VAL A 147 -0.43 12.94 8.12
CA VAL A 147 0.36 12.14 7.18
C VAL A 147 0.73 10.80 7.81
N GLY A 148 0.36 9.72 7.13
CA GLY A 148 0.66 8.36 7.55
C GLY A 148 1.99 7.83 7.01
N VAL A 149 2.48 6.75 7.61
CA VAL A 149 3.69 6.04 7.15
C VAL A 149 3.51 4.54 7.25
N VAL A 150 4.18 3.80 6.37
CA VAL A 150 4.20 2.34 6.42
C VAL A 150 5.34 1.81 7.29
N VAL A 151 5.05 0.78 8.09
CA VAL A 151 6.06 -0.05 8.76
C VAL A 151 5.96 -1.49 8.22
N GLN A 152 7.10 -2.11 7.93
CA GLN A 152 7.20 -3.43 7.31
C GLN A 152 7.70 -4.48 8.32
N ALA A 153 6.80 -5.33 8.84
CA ALA A 153 7.08 -6.24 9.96
C ALA A 153 8.21 -7.27 9.74
N TYR A 154 8.62 -7.55 8.50
CA TYR A 154 9.78 -8.41 8.21
C TYR A 154 11.14 -7.81 8.60
N LEU A 155 11.22 -6.49 8.88
CA LEU A 155 12.47 -5.86 9.31
C LEU A 155 12.68 -6.05 10.82
N PRO A 156 13.92 -6.32 11.29
CA PRO A 156 14.20 -6.54 12.71
C PRO A 156 13.87 -5.34 13.61
N ASP A 157 13.99 -4.12 13.08
CA ASP A 157 13.78 -2.85 13.78
C ASP A 157 12.32 -2.35 13.71
N SER A 158 11.39 -3.16 13.19
CA SER A 158 9.98 -2.78 13.04
C SER A 158 9.29 -2.42 14.36
N LEU A 159 9.65 -3.12 15.44
CA LEU A 159 9.05 -2.91 16.75
C LEU A 159 9.43 -1.53 17.30
N ASP A 160 10.73 -1.24 17.35
CA ASP A 160 11.28 0.04 17.79
C ASP A 160 10.67 1.22 17.03
N ARG A 161 10.45 1.05 15.71
CA ARG A 161 9.76 2.05 14.88
C ARG A 161 8.30 2.25 15.28
N CYS A 162 7.57 1.16 15.56
CA CYS A 162 6.18 1.27 16.01
C CYS A 162 6.09 1.98 17.37
N GLU A 163 7.06 1.77 18.26
CA GLU A 163 7.13 2.47 19.55
C GLU A 163 7.37 3.97 19.36
N GLN A 164 8.24 4.35 18.42
CA GLN A 164 8.51 5.76 18.07
C GLN A 164 7.34 6.45 17.34
N LEU A 165 6.45 5.68 16.72
CA LEU A 165 5.33 6.17 15.91
C LEU A 165 3.97 5.98 16.60
N GLY A 166 3.96 5.80 17.94
CA GLY A 166 2.77 5.41 18.70
C GLY A 166 1.61 6.40 18.65
N ASP A 167 1.82 7.64 18.19
CA ASP A 167 0.82 8.69 18.02
C ASP A 167 0.47 8.96 16.54
N ALA A 168 1.10 8.25 15.59
CA ALA A 168 0.97 8.48 14.15
C ALA A 168 -0.14 7.62 13.53
N ARG A 169 -0.51 7.95 12.28
CA ARG A 169 -1.19 7.01 11.39
C ARG A 169 -0.17 6.01 10.84
N VAL A 170 -0.21 4.75 11.27
CA VAL A 170 0.79 3.74 10.88
C VAL A 170 0.16 2.59 10.11
N ARG A 171 0.58 2.41 8.85
CA ARG A 171 0.21 1.24 8.05
C ARG A 171 1.18 0.10 8.30
N LEU A 172 0.73 -0.89 9.05
CA LEU A 172 1.52 -2.08 9.34
C LEU A 172 1.26 -3.16 8.28
N CYS A 173 2.32 -3.55 7.57
CA CYS A 173 2.28 -4.65 6.59
C CYS A 173 3.36 -5.69 6.89
N LYS A 174 3.34 -6.84 6.20
CA LYS A 174 4.40 -7.86 6.34
C LYS A 174 5.74 -7.43 5.72
N GLY A 175 5.70 -6.62 4.65
CA GLY A 175 6.85 -6.32 3.79
C GLY A 175 6.80 -7.09 2.47
N ALA A 176 7.19 -6.43 1.38
CA ALA A 176 7.11 -6.97 0.00
C ALA A 176 8.48 -7.17 -0.67
N TYR A 177 9.55 -6.72 -0.02
CA TYR A 177 10.90 -6.66 -0.58
C TYR A 177 11.82 -7.71 0.04
N THR A 178 13.10 -7.65 -0.32
CA THR A 178 14.19 -8.41 0.31
C THR A 178 15.15 -7.43 0.97
N ALA A 179 15.60 -7.75 2.18
CA ALA A 179 16.52 -6.90 2.92
C ALA A 179 17.54 -7.76 3.70
N PRO A 180 18.78 -7.27 3.88
CA PRO A 180 19.74 -7.89 4.79
C PRO A 180 19.17 -7.98 6.20
N GLY A 181 19.37 -9.12 6.87
CA GLY A 181 18.90 -9.32 8.24
C GLY A 181 17.39 -9.44 8.43
N ALA A 182 16.57 -9.30 7.37
CA ALA A 182 15.13 -9.47 7.47
C ALA A 182 14.74 -10.89 7.89
N TYR A 183 13.63 -11.00 8.62
CA TYR A 183 13.05 -12.29 8.98
C TYR A 183 12.72 -13.09 7.71
N SER A 184 13.30 -14.28 7.61
CA SER A 184 13.15 -15.16 6.44
C SER A 184 11.96 -16.12 6.56
N SER A 185 11.58 -16.49 7.79
CA SER A 185 10.47 -17.40 8.05
C SER A 185 9.14 -16.64 8.16
N THR A 186 8.08 -17.20 7.58
CA THR A 186 6.73 -16.63 7.70
C THR A 186 6.28 -16.53 9.15
N ALA A 187 6.68 -17.49 10.00
CA ALA A 187 6.33 -17.48 11.41
C ALA A 187 6.96 -16.31 12.16
N ASP A 188 8.21 -15.95 11.85
CA ASP A 188 8.89 -14.83 12.51
C ASP A 188 8.36 -13.49 12.02
N VAL A 189 8.04 -13.35 10.73
CA VAL A 189 7.34 -12.18 10.20
C VAL A 189 5.96 -12.02 10.86
N ASP A 190 5.20 -13.11 11.00
CA ASP A 190 3.89 -13.08 11.66
C ASP A 190 4.01 -12.70 13.15
N ARG A 191 5.00 -13.23 13.87
CA ARG A 191 5.27 -12.84 15.27
C ARG A 191 5.67 -11.38 15.38
N SER A 192 6.56 -10.91 14.50
CA SER A 192 6.96 -9.52 14.44
C SER A 192 5.76 -8.61 14.17
N PHE A 193 4.90 -8.98 13.21
CA PHE A 193 3.67 -8.25 12.90
C PHE A 193 2.77 -8.14 14.13
N VAL A 194 2.56 -9.23 14.86
CA VAL A 194 1.73 -9.21 16.08
C VAL A 194 2.36 -8.37 17.19
N ARG A 195 3.68 -8.40 17.37
CA ARG A 195 4.38 -7.53 18.35
C ARG A 195 4.20 -6.06 18.01
N CYS A 196 4.44 -5.69 16.75
CA CYS A 196 4.22 -4.32 16.25
C CYS A 196 2.77 -3.89 16.42
N LEU A 197 1.83 -4.76 16.06
CA LEU A 197 0.40 -4.46 16.15
C LEU A 197 -0.05 -4.23 17.60
N LYS A 198 0.49 -4.98 18.57
CA LYS A 198 0.21 -4.74 20.01
C LYS A 198 0.61 -3.33 20.43
N VAL A 199 1.82 -2.89 20.06
CA VAL A 199 2.29 -1.53 20.36
C VAL A 199 1.40 -0.48 19.71
N LEU A 200 1.10 -0.65 18.42
CA LEU A 200 0.26 0.30 17.70
C LEU A 200 -1.17 0.35 18.27
N MET A 201 -1.76 -0.80 18.61
CA MET A 201 -3.11 -0.87 19.18
C MET A 201 -3.17 -0.29 20.60
N ALA A 202 -2.12 -0.37 21.40
CA ALA A 202 -2.05 0.29 22.71
C ALA A 202 -1.75 1.81 22.64
N GLY A 203 -1.22 2.30 21.51
CA GLY A 203 -0.83 3.71 21.32
C GLY A 203 -2.01 4.68 21.10
N ALA A 204 -1.73 5.98 21.05
CA ALA A 204 -2.75 7.01 20.77
C ALA A 204 -3.02 7.24 19.27
N GLY A 205 -2.16 6.71 18.40
CA GLY A 205 -2.24 6.86 16.96
C GLY A 205 -3.35 6.03 16.30
N HIS A 206 -3.30 5.96 14.97
CA HIS A 206 -4.28 5.26 14.14
C HIS A 206 -3.64 4.08 13.40
N PRO A 207 -3.78 2.85 13.90
CA PRO A 207 -3.27 1.66 13.25
C PRO A 207 -4.06 1.35 11.97
N MET A 208 -3.34 1.18 10.85
CA MET A 208 -3.89 0.70 9.58
C MET A 208 -3.36 -0.71 9.32
N VAL A 209 -4.19 -1.71 9.62
CA VAL A 209 -3.83 -3.13 9.60
C VAL A 209 -3.86 -3.66 8.16
N ALA A 210 -2.73 -3.58 7.46
CA ALA A 210 -2.61 -3.98 6.06
C ALA A 210 -2.25 -5.47 5.90
N THR A 211 -3.27 -6.33 5.94
CA THR A 211 -3.10 -7.78 5.79
C THR A 211 -4.35 -8.46 5.25
N HIS A 212 -4.15 -9.55 4.51
CA HIS A 212 -5.25 -10.44 4.10
C HIS A 212 -5.29 -11.76 4.88
N ASP A 213 -4.32 -11.98 5.78
CA ASP A 213 -4.23 -13.20 6.57
C ASP A 213 -5.38 -13.25 7.58
N PRO A 214 -6.32 -14.22 7.47
CA PRO A 214 -7.48 -14.28 8.35
C PRO A 214 -7.11 -14.45 9.82
N ARG A 215 -5.93 -15.03 10.13
CA ARG A 215 -5.47 -15.14 11.52
C ARG A 215 -5.08 -13.77 12.08
N LEU A 216 -4.33 -12.98 11.31
CA LEU A 216 -3.91 -11.63 11.71
C LEU A 216 -5.09 -10.67 11.79
N VAL A 217 -6.08 -10.79 10.90
CA VAL A 217 -7.34 -10.00 10.97
C VAL A 217 -8.08 -10.29 12.28
N ARG A 218 -8.20 -11.57 12.68
CA ARG A 218 -8.81 -11.93 13.97
C ARG A 218 -8.01 -11.42 15.15
N ILE A 219 -6.68 -11.56 15.12
CA ILE A 219 -5.80 -11.03 16.19
C ILE A 219 -5.96 -9.52 16.32
N ALA A 220 -6.02 -8.77 15.22
CA ALA A 220 -6.28 -7.34 15.25
C ALA A 220 -7.63 -7.00 15.89
N SER A 221 -8.67 -7.78 15.60
CA SER A 221 -9.99 -7.61 16.23
C SER A 221 -9.91 -7.84 17.74
N THR A 222 -9.18 -8.87 18.19
CA THR A 222 -8.97 -9.16 19.61
C THR A 222 -8.19 -8.06 20.30
N LEU A 223 -7.10 -7.57 19.69
CA LEU A 223 -6.30 -6.49 20.25
C LEU A 223 -7.10 -5.19 20.35
N ALA A 224 -7.90 -4.85 19.33
CA ALA A 224 -8.78 -3.69 19.39
C ALA A 224 -9.73 -3.73 20.61
N VAL A 225 -10.32 -4.90 20.91
CA VAL A 225 -11.16 -5.06 22.11
C VAL A 225 -10.35 -4.94 23.40
N LEU A 226 -9.17 -5.57 23.47
CA LEU A 226 -8.33 -5.55 24.67
C LEU A 226 -7.81 -4.15 25.00
N ASP A 227 -7.47 -3.38 23.97
CA ASP A 227 -6.93 -2.01 24.09
C ASP A 227 -8.04 -0.94 24.04
N GLY A 228 -9.32 -1.34 24.09
CA GLY A 228 -10.46 -0.43 24.21
C GLY A 228 -10.72 0.44 22.97
N ARG A 229 -10.32 -0.01 21.77
CA ARG A 229 -10.53 0.74 20.53
C ARG A 229 -11.94 0.57 19.98
N ASP A 230 -12.53 1.71 19.63
CA ASP A 230 -13.73 1.76 18.80
C ASP A 230 -13.45 1.19 17.38
N PRO A 231 -14.45 0.62 16.68
CA PRO A 231 -14.32 0.18 15.28
C PRO A 231 -13.78 1.21 14.29
N THR A 232 -13.82 2.50 14.65
CA THR A 232 -13.25 3.61 13.86
C THR A 232 -11.88 4.08 14.34
N GLY A 233 -11.44 3.66 15.54
CA GLY A 233 -10.12 4.00 16.11
C GLY A 233 -8.94 3.23 15.51
N PHE A 234 -9.20 2.40 14.51
CA PHE A 234 -8.21 1.74 13.65
C PHE A 234 -8.90 1.36 12.34
N GLU A 235 -8.13 0.86 11.36
CA GLU A 235 -8.73 0.36 10.11
C GLU A 235 -8.09 -0.91 9.59
N TYR A 236 -8.87 -1.69 8.85
CA TYR A 236 -8.36 -2.80 8.05
C TYR A 236 -8.03 -2.32 6.65
N GLN A 237 -6.86 -2.68 6.15
CA GLN A 237 -6.47 -2.38 4.78
C GLN A 237 -6.27 -3.64 3.96
N MET A 238 -6.90 -3.68 2.79
CA MET A 238 -6.78 -4.79 1.85
C MET A 238 -6.64 -4.29 0.43
N LEU A 239 -5.80 -4.95 -0.35
CA LEU A 239 -5.67 -4.71 -1.78
C LEU A 239 -6.99 -4.89 -2.55
N TYR A 240 -7.15 -4.07 -3.58
CA TYR A 240 -8.22 -4.16 -4.54
C TYR A 240 -8.27 -5.55 -5.21
N GLY A 241 -9.49 -6.10 -5.32
CA GLY A 241 -9.72 -7.45 -5.86
C GLY A 241 -9.39 -8.61 -4.91
N VAL A 242 -8.87 -8.34 -3.71
CA VAL A 242 -8.37 -9.37 -2.79
C VAL A 242 -9.28 -9.54 -1.57
N ARG A 243 -9.94 -10.70 -1.48
CA ARG A 243 -10.93 -11.03 -0.43
C ARG A 243 -12.06 -9.99 -0.34
N PRO A 244 -12.74 -9.64 -1.45
CA PRO A 244 -13.82 -8.63 -1.43
C PRO A 244 -14.96 -8.98 -0.45
N ASP A 245 -15.26 -10.26 -0.27
CA ASP A 245 -16.29 -10.69 0.69
C ASP A 245 -15.88 -10.40 2.13
N GLU A 246 -14.59 -10.50 2.46
CA GLU A 246 -14.08 -10.13 3.78
C GLU A 246 -14.09 -8.62 3.98
N GLN A 247 -13.76 -7.85 2.93
CA GLN A 247 -13.85 -6.39 2.97
C GLN A 247 -15.30 -5.95 3.29
N ALA A 248 -16.28 -6.53 2.59
CA ALA A 248 -17.69 -6.27 2.82
C ALA A 248 -18.15 -6.75 4.22
N ARG A 249 -17.72 -7.93 4.67
CA ARG A 249 -18.04 -8.46 6.00
C ARG A 249 -17.54 -7.55 7.12
N LEU A 250 -16.29 -7.09 7.04
CA LEU A 250 -15.70 -6.20 8.05
C LEU A 250 -16.40 -4.83 8.07
N ALA A 251 -16.71 -4.27 6.89
CA ALA A 251 -17.45 -3.02 6.79
C ALA A 251 -18.88 -3.14 7.36
N ALA A 252 -19.57 -4.27 7.11
CA ALA A 252 -20.89 -4.54 7.68
C ALA A 252 -20.89 -4.69 9.20
N LEU A 253 -19.73 -4.97 9.82
CA LEU A 253 -19.54 -4.99 11.26
C LEU A 253 -19.21 -3.59 11.84
N GLY A 254 -19.21 -2.55 11.02
CA GLY A 254 -18.95 -1.17 11.43
C GLY A 254 -17.47 -0.77 11.46
N PHE A 255 -16.55 -1.67 11.10
CA PHE A 255 -15.12 -1.33 11.04
C PHE A 255 -14.81 -0.43 9.85
N THR A 256 -13.86 0.48 10.02
CA THR A 256 -13.25 1.17 8.88
C THR A 256 -12.46 0.17 8.04
N VAL A 257 -12.86 0.00 6.77
CA VAL A 257 -12.14 -0.83 5.80
C VAL A 257 -11.70 0.05 4.64
N ARG A 258 -10.39 0.07 4.37
CA ARG A 258 -9.79 0.82 3.27
C ARG A 258 -9.20 -0.12 2.23
N VAL A 259 -9.63 0.07 0.98
CA VAL A 259 -9.15 -0.72 -0.15
C VAL A 259 -8.01 0.01 -0.86
N TYR A 260 -6.86 -0.65 -1.00
CA TYR A 260 -5.73 -0.12 -1.75
C TYR A 260 -5.94 -0.33 -3.24
N VAL A 261 -6.15 0.75 -3.98
CA VAL A 261 -6.50 0.77 -5.40
C VAL A 261 -5.30 1.29 -6.21
N PRO A 262 -4.54 0.40 -6.85
CA PRO A 262 -3.49 0.81 -7.77
C PRO A 262 -4.11 1.24 -9.11
N TYR A 263 -3.60 2.31 -9.71
CA TYR A 263 -3.99 2.78 -11.04
C TYR A 263 -2.79 3.39 -11.78
N GLY A 264 -2.87 3.46 -13.10
CA GLY A 264 -1.80 4.00 -13.96
C GLY A 264 -1.27 2.98 -14.97
N ALA A 265 -0.46 3.48 -15.91
CA ALA A 265 0.04 2.69 -17.04
C ALA A 265 1.07 1.63 -16.61
N ASP A 266 1.82 1.87 -15.53
CA ASP A 266 2.92 1.02 -15.07
C ASP A 266 2.45 -0.13 -14.16
N TRP A 267 1.32 -0.75 -14.54
CA TRP A 267 0.68 -1.80 -13.75
C TRP A 267 1.37 -3.16 -13.77
N TYR A 268 2.21 -3.40 -14.78
CA TYR A 268 2.78 -4.72 -15.02
C TYR A 268 3.73 -5.18 -13.91
N PRO A 269 4.75 -4.40 -13.47
CA PRO A 269 5.61 -4.78 -12.36
C PRO A 269 4.82 -5.00 -11.06
N TYR A 270 3.80 -4.16 -10.81
CA TYR A 270 2.91 -4.31 -9.67
C TYR A 270 2.17 -5.64 -9.70
N LEU A 271 1.48 -5.96 -10.82
CA LEU A 271 0.71 -7.18 -10.96
C LEU A 271 1.58 -8.43 -10.81
N MET A 272 2.78 -8.44 -11.41
CA MET A 272 3.70 -9.58 -11.31
C MET A 272 4.13 -9.84 -9.87
N ARG A 273 4.41 -8.80 -9.07
CA ARG A 273 4.65 -8.94 -7.62
C ARG A 273 3.44 -9.55 -6.90
N ARG A 274 2.22 -9.10 -7.21
CA ARG A 274 0.98 -9.64 -6.62
C ARG A 274 0.76 -11.12 -6.96
N LEU A 275 1.05 -11.53 -8.20
CA LEU A 275 0.94 -12.93 -8.63
C LEU A 275 1.98 -13.82 -7.93
N ALA A 276 3.20 -13.30 -7.72
CA ALA A 276 4.26 -14.02 -7.03
C ALA A 276 3.94 -14.31 -5.54
N GLU A 277 3.09 -13.50 -4.91
CA GLU A 277 2.67 -13.68 -3.52
C GLU A 277 1.59 -14.76 -3.33
N ARG A 278 0.89 -15.19 -4.41
CA ARG A 278 -0.15 -16.22 -4.34
C ARG A 278 -0.02 -17.26 -5.46
N PRO A 279 0.62 -18.41 -5.20
CA PRO A 279 0.79 -19.49 -6.19
C PRO A 279 -0.55 -19.98 -6.78
N ARG A 280 -1.65 -19.92 -6.02
CA ARG A 280 -3.00 -20.28 -6.49
C ARG A 280 -3.56 -19.31 -7.54
N ASN A 281 -3.28 -18.01 -7.42
CA ASN A 281 -3.67 -17.02 -8.44
C ASN A 281 -2.79 -17.12 -9.68
N LEU A 282 -1.53 -17.51 -9.48
CA LEU A 282 -0.63 -17.80 -10.59
C LEU A 282 -1.14 -18.97 -11.44
N ALA A 283 -1.69 -20.03 -10.84
CA ALA A 283 -2.27 -21.13 -11.60
C ALA A 283 -3.44 -20.66 -12.49
N PHE A 284 -4.26 -19.71 -12.02
CA PHE A 284 -5.33 -19.10 -12.81
C PHE A 284 -4.79 -18.21 -13.94
N PHE A 285 -3.79 -17.36 -13.63
CA PHE A 285 -3.11 -16.51 -14.63
C PHE A 285 -2.35 -17.33 -15.68
N LEU A 286 -1.66 -18.40 -15.27
CA LEU A 286 -0.99 -19.33 -16.17
C LEU A 286 -2.01 -20.11 -17.01
N ARG A 287 -3.16 -20.51 -16.46
CA ARG A 287 -4.24 -21.12 -17.24
C ARG A 287 -4.79 -20.17 -18.31
N SER A 288 -4.98 -18.88 -18.00
CA SER A 288 -5.39 -17.89 -19.01
C SER A 288 -4.32 -17.61 -20.09
N LEU A 289 -3.03 -17.92 -19.81
CA LEU A 289 -1.95 -17.85 -20.80
C LEU A 289 -1.79 -19.16 -21.60
N LEU A 290 -2.17 -20.30 -21.01
CA LEU A 290 -2.03 -21.65 -21.58
C LEU A 290 -3.29 -22.13 -22.32
N SER A 291 -4.42 -21.44 -22.22
CA SER A 291 -5.57 -21.68 -23.11
C SER A 291 -5.23 -21.22 -24.54
N ARG A 292 -4.40 -22.01 -25.20
CA ARG A 292 -4.40 -22.14 -26.66
C ARG A 292 -5.40 -23.24 -26.98
N GLY A 293 -6.50 -22.89 -27.62
CA GLY A 293 -7.62 -23.78 -27.96
C GLY A 293 -8.90 -23.30 -27.32
#